data_AF-A0AAU4QSL2-F1
#
_entry.id   AF-A0AAU4QSL2-F1
#
_cell.length_a   1.000
_cell.length_b   1.000
_cell.length_c   1.000
_cell.angle_alpha   90.00
_cell.angle_beta   90.00
_cell.angle_gamma   90.00
#
_symmetry.space_group_name_H-M   'P 1'
#
loop_
_entity.id
_entity.type
_entity.pdbx_description
1 polymer ?
#
loop_
_entity_poly.entity_id
_entity_poly.type
_entity_poly.pdbx_seq_one_letter_code
_entity_poly.pdbx_strand_id
1 'polypeptide(L)'
;MHARQIEVASDSRQVLDALSYEAPFVIEKLVKDHIVDTPEEGQALFEEVKRYLVLASVSGEAAWPMYSLRVDEAWHQFILFTRQYMEFCHKYFGRYMPHNPSNSPTDGQEKPAAATSFRLFADRYKELFVTPLPNIWLDAETVTIRRRVINDSAGSVQVRADLDAVDLLAPSGEILFSVNRLAEDALTFIAHTGAFYVRELPGDLSDDEKTALVSALMGIRILRSAP
;
A
#
# COMPACT_ATOMS: atom_id res chain seq x y z
N MET A 1 -24.89 34.99 -1.91
CA MET A 1 -23.94 34.14 -1.15
C MET A 1 -24.54 32.81 -0.67
N HIS A 2 -25.85 32.69 -0.40
CA HIS A 2 -26.46 31.43 0.07
C HIS A 2 -26.45 30.26 -0.95
N ALA A 3 -26.65 30.52 -2.25
CA ALA A 3 -26.73 29.45 -3.26
C ALA A 3 -25.41 28.66 -3.44
N ARG A 4 -24.25 29.34 -3.41
CA ARG A 4 -22.92 28.69 -3.49
C ARG A 4 -22.62 27.79 -2.29
N GLN A 5 -23.09 28.14 -1.09
CA GLN A 5 -22.90 27.32 0.10
C GLN A 5 -23.77 26.05 0.08
N ILE A 6 -24.95 26.13 -0.54
CA ILE A 6 -25.87 24.99 -0.69
C ILE A 6 -25.39 24.04 -1.80
N GLU A 7 -24.88 24.56 -2.92
CA GLU A 7 -24.28 23.74 -3.99
C GLU A 7 -23.03 22.98 -3.50
N VAL A 8 -22.09 23.64 -2.82
CA VAL A 8 -20.87 22.99 -2.30
C VAL A 8 -21.20 21.92 -1.25
N ALA A 9 -22.22 22.14 -0.41
CA ALA A 9 -22.68 21.15 0.57
C ALA A 9 -23.43 19.97 -0.07
N SER A 10 -24.13 20.19 -1.18
CA SER A 10 -24.78 19.15 -2.00
C SER A 10 -23.75 18.28 -2.71
N ASP A 11 -22.74 18.91 -3.30
CA ASP A 11 -21.64 18.25 -4.03
C ASP A 11 -20.79 17.39 -3.06
N SER A 12 -20.53 17.90 -1.86
CA SER A 12 -19.79 17.17 -0.81
C SER A 12 -20.55 15.94 -0.29
N ARG A 13 -21.88 15.96 -0.25
CA ARG A 13 -22.69 14.77 0.13
C ARG A 13 -22.68 13.71 -0.95
N GLN A 14 -22.83 14.11 -2.21
CA GLN A 14 -22.82 13.19 -3.34
C GLN A 14 -21.48 12.44 -3.47
N VAL A 15 -20.37 13.11 -3.16
CA VAL A 15 -19.05 12.46 -3.13
C VAL A 15 -18.96 11.40 -2.02
N LEU A 16 -19.49 11.67 -0.83
CA LEU A 16 -19.46 10.71 0.29
C LEU A 16 -20.36 9.48 0.04
N ASP A 17 -21.42 9.62 -0.76
CA ASP A 17 -22.26 8.48 -1.17
C ASP A 17 -21.47 7.41 -1.95
N ALA A 18 -20.30 7.76 -2.50
CA ALA A 18 -19.39 6.80 -3.11
C ALA A 18 -18.98 5.69 -2.14
N LEU A 19 -18.91 5.96 -0.83
CA LEU A 19 -18.54 4.99 0.19
C LEU A 19 -19.57 3.86 0.33
N SER A 20 -20.83 4.09 -0.07
CA SER A 20 -21.88 3.05 -0.07
C SER A 20 -21.94 2.25 -1.38
N TYR A 21 -21.03 2.49 -2.33
CA TYR A 21 -20.97 1.71 -3.56
C TYR A 21 -20.48 0.28 -3.28
N GLU A 22 -21.28 -0.70 -3.72
CA GLU A 22 -20.96 -2.11 -3.64
C GLU A 22 -20.46 -2.65 -4.97
N ALA A 23 -19.37 -3.42 -4.92
CA ALA A 23 -18.73 -4.00 -6.09
C ALA A 23 -18.30 -5.46 -5.80
N PRO A 24 -19.24 -6.39 -5.59
CA PRO A 24 -18.91 -7.78 -5.25
C PRO A 24 -17.99 -8.44 -6.29
N PHE A 25 -18.12 -8.05 -7.57
CA PHE A 25 -17.25 -8.51 -8.65
C PHE A 25 -15.77 -8.10 -8.48
N VAL A 26 -15.48 -6.99 -7.81
CA VAL A 26 -14.11 -6.60 -7.45
C VAL A 26 -13.59 -7.53 -6.36
N ILE A 27 -14.39 -7.77 -5.32
CA ILE A 27 -14.01 -8.64 -4.19
C ILE A 27 -13.74 -10.07 -4.67
N GLU A 28 -14.64 -10.62 -5.50
CA GLU A 28 -14.47 -11.93 -6.13
C GLU A 28 -13.17 -12.00 -6.94
N LYS A 29 -12.83 -10.93 -7.69
CA LYS A 29 -11.58 -10.87 -8.47
C LYS A 29 -10.35 -10.79 -7.57
N LEU A 30 -10.37 -10.01 -6.49
CA LEU A 30 -9.26 -9.90 -5.55
C LEU A 30 -8.93 -11.25 -4.91
N VAL A 31 -9.95 -12.01 -4.50
CA VAL A 31 -9.78 -13.35 -3.94
C VAL A 31 -9.29 -14.33 -5.02
N LYS A 32 -9.94 -14.32 -6.20
CA LYS A 32 -9.58 -15.23 -7.31
C LYS A 32 -8.14 -15.06 -7.77
N ASP A 33 -7.65 -13.83 -7.82
CA ASP A 33 -6.30 -13.53 -8.29
C ASP A 33 -5.25 -13.60 -7.15
N HIS A 34 -5.66 -14.07 -5.96
CA HIS A 34 -4.81 -14.21 -4.77
C HIS A 34 -4.13 -12.89 -4.35
N ILE A 35 -4.85 -11.77 -4.52
CA ILE A 35 -4.47 -10.46 -3.98
C ILE A 35 -4.82 -10.41 -2.49
N VAL A 36 -5.96 -11.00 -2.12
CA VAL A 36 -6.41 -11.20 -0.74
C VAL A 36 -6.78 -12.66 -0.54
N ASP A 37 -6.71 -13.13 0.70
CA ASP A 37 -7.07 -14.51 1.03
C ASP A 37 -8.56 -14.65 1.37
N THR A 38 -9.17 -13.56 1.84
CA THR A 38 -10.57 -13.55 2.30
C THR A 38 -11.41 -12.44 1.65
N PRO A 39 -12.71 -12.67 1.43
CA PRO A 39 -13.63 -11.61 0.99
C PRO A 39 -13.67 -10.41 1.93
N GLU A 40 -13.54 -10.65 3.24
CA GLU A 40 -13.55 -9.61 4.28
C GLU A 40 -12.37 -8.66 4.12
N GLU A 41 -11.18 -9.20 3.88
CA GLU A 41 -9.98 -8.42 3.56
C GLU A 41 -10.14 -7.66 2.24
N GLY A 42 -10.73 -8.30 1.22
CA GLY A 42 -11.05 -7.64 -0.05
C GLY A 42 -11.99 -6.45 0.14
N GLN A 43 -13.03 -6.59 0.96
CA GLN A 43 -13.95 -5.51 1.28
C GLN A 43 -13.24 -4.37 2.01
N ALA A 44 -12.36 -4.69 2.96
CA ALA A 44 -11.57 -3.69 3.68
C ALA A 44 -10.63 -2.92 2.74
N LEU A 45 -9.97 -3.59 1.79
CA LEU A 45 -9.17 -2.91 0.76
C LEU A 45 -10.03 -2.02 -0.14
N PHE A 46 -11.15 -2.53 -0.61
CA PHE A 46 -12.03 -1.79 -1.51
C PHE A 46 -12.66 -0.56 -0.84
N GLU A 47 -12.94 -0.65 0.47
CA GLU A 47 -13.33 0.50 1.28
C GLU A 47 -12.26 1.61 1.25
N GLU A 48 -10.98 1.25 1.41
CA GLU A 48 -9.89 2.22 1.34
C GLU A 48 -9.65 2.77 -0.08
N VAL A 49 -9.92 2.00 -1.14
CA VAL A 49 -9.95 2.52 -2.53
C VAL A 49 -11.01 3.62 -2.66
N LYS A 50 -12.23 3.38 -2.18
CA LYS A 50 -13.30 4.39 -2.23
C LYS A 50 -12.93 5.63 -1.41
N ARG A 51 -12.38 5.47 -0.21
CA ARG A 51 -11.93 6.59 0.64
C ARG A 51 -10.81 7.41 -0.01
N TYR A 52 -9.85 6.76 -0.65
CA TYR A 52 -8.82 7.45 -1.41
C TYR A 52 -9.41 8.29 -2.54
N LEU A 53 -10.31 7.72 -3.35
CA LEU A 53 -10.95 8.42 -4.46
C LEU A 53 -11.80 9.61 -3.98
N VAL A 54 -12.53 9.43 -2.88
CA VAL A 54 -13.26 10.52 -2.20
C VAL A 54 -12.29 11.63 -1.77
N LEU A 55 -11.22 11.31 -1.04
CA LEU A 55 -10.24 12.29 -0.58
C LEU A 55 -9.59 13.03 -1.74
N ALA A 56 -9.18 12.31 -2.79
CA ALA A 56 -8.58 12.88 -3.99
C ALA A 56 -9.57 13.79 -4.74
N SER A 57 -10.86 13.46 -4.77
CA SER A 57 -11.88 14.27 -5.44
C SER A 57 -12.18 15.60 -4.74
N VAL A 58 -12.16 15.64 -3.40
CA VAL A 58 -12.54 16.84 -2.61
C VAL A 58 -11.38 17.78 -2.31
N SER A 59 -10.15 17.40 -2.68
CA SER A 59 -8.94 18.13 -2.25
C SER A 59 -8.38 19.10 -3.32
N GLY A 60 -9.18 19.44 -4.33
CA GLY A 60 -8.85 20.48 -5.32
C GLY A 60 -7.57 20.16 -6.11
N GLU A 61 -6.61 21.09 -6.07
CA GLU A 61 -5.33 21.00 -6.81
C GLU A 61 -4.25 20.19 -6.07
N ALA A 62 -4.50 19.71 -4.85
CA ALA A 62 -3.51 18.92 -4.11
C ALA A 62 -3.28 17.56 -4.80
N ALA A 63 -2.02 17.27 -5.13
CA ALA A 63 -1.62 15.97 -5.63
C ALA A 63 -1.42 15.01 -4.46
N TRP A 64 -2.31 14.02 -4.35
CA TRP A 64 -2.21 12.91 -3.38
C TRP A 64 -1.61 11.69 -4.08
N PRO A 65 -0.34 11.33 -3.81
CA PRO A 65 0.21 10.05 -4.22
C PRO A 65 -0.57 8.89 -3.61
N MET A 66 -0.51 7.74 -4.28
CA MET A 66 -0.87 6.48 -3.64
C MET A 66 0.22 6.07 -2.64
N TYR A 67 -0.14 5.92 -1.36
CA TYR A 67 0.80 5.58 -0.28
C TYR A 67 0.75 4.11 0.17
N SER A 68 -0.16 3.31 -0.39
CA SER A 68 -0.30 1.90 -0.05
C SER A 68 -0.38 1.08 -1.33
N LEU A 69 0.57 0.17 -1.49
CA LEU A 69 0.58 -0.74 -2.64
C LEU A 69 -0.60 -1.69 -2.63
N ARG A 70 -1.13 -2.01 -1.44
CA ARG A 70 -2.32 -2.85 -1.28
C ARG A 70 -3.57 -2.16 -1.79
N VAL A 71 -3.75 -0.90 -1.42
CA VAL A 71 -4.86 -0.07 -1.92
C VAL A 71 -4.69 0.16 -3.41
N ASP A 72 -3.46 0.38 -3.89
CA ASP A 72 -3.14 0.53 -5.30
C ASP A 72 -3.52 -0.71 -6.12
N GLU A 73 -3.13 -1.89 -5.66
CA GLU A 73 -3.43 -3.18 -6.29
C GLU A 73 -4.94 -3.43 -6.38
N ALA A 74 -5.70 -3.10 -5.32
CA ALA A 74 -7.16 -3.18 -5.35
C ALA A 74 -7.79 -2.17 -6.32
N TRP A 75 -7.28 -0.94 -6.36
CA TRP A 75 -7.76 0.09 -7.27
C TRP A 75 -7.49 -0.30 -8.73
N HIS A 76 -6.32 -0.87 -9.03
CA HIS A 76 -6.01 -1.46 -10.34
C HIS A 76 -7.04 -2.50 -10.76
N GLN A 77 -7.42 -3.43 -9.89
CA GLN A 77 -8.45 -4.42 -10.23
C GLN A 77 -9.81 -3.78 -10.51
N PHE A 78 -10.17 -2.71 -9.79
CA PHE A 78 -11.43 -2.00 -10.05
C PHE A 78 -11.44 -1.32 -11.42
N ILE A 79 -10.34 -0.70 -11.83
CA ILE A 79 -10.20 -0.02 -13.14
C ILE A 79 -10.39 -0.99 -14.31
N LEU A 80 -10.00 -2.27 -14.15
CA LEU A 80 -10.20 -3.31 -15.17
C LEU A 80 -11.68 -3.59 -15.44
N PHE A 81 -12.58 -3.29 -14.50
CA PHE A 81 -14.02 -3.24 -14.76
C PHE A 81 -14.39 -1.86 -15.34
N THR A 82 -13.78 -1.54 -16.48
CA THR A 82 -13.68 -0.16 -17.00
C THR A 82 -15.04 0.53 -17.14
N ARG A 83 -16.10 -0.18 -17.58
CA ARG A 83 -17.45 0.40 -17.65
C ARG A 83 -17.98 0.79 -16.27
N GLN A 84 -17.94 -0.13 -15.31
CA GLN A 84 -18.40 0.09 -13.95
C GLN A 84 -17.58 1.18 -13.25
N TYR A 85 -16.27 1.19 -13.48
CA TYR A 85 -15.37 2.22 -12.93
C TYR A 85 -15.69 3.61 -13.48
N MET A 86 -15.89 3.76 -14.80
CA MET A 86 -16.30 5.03 -15.40
C MET A 86 -17.67 5.50 -14.90
N GLU A 87 -18.65 4.60 -14.82
CA GLU A 87 -19.98 4.89 -14.27
C GLU A 87 -19.90 5.34 -12.80
N PHE A 88 -19.13 4.64 -11.98
CA PHE A 88 -18.83 5.02 -10.59
C PHE A 88 -18.23 6.43 -10.51
N CYS A 89 -17.19 6.70 -11.29
CA CYS A 89 -16.50 7.98 -11.28
C CYS A 89 -17.41 9.15 -11.70
N HIS A 90 -18.14 8.99 -12.81
CA HIS A 90 -19.06 10.02 -13.28
C HIS A 90 -20.23 10.24 -12.31
N LYS A 91 -20.75 9.17 -11.71
CA LYS A 91 -21.88 9.26 -10.77
C LYS A 91 -21.51 10.04 -9.51
N TYR A 92 -20.35 9.78 -8.91
CA TYR A 92 -20.01 10.32 -7.59
C TYR A 92 -19.05 11.50 -7.63
N PHE A 93 -18.23 11.64 -8.68
CA PHE A 93 -17.23 12.71 -8.79
C PHE A 93 -17.44 13.62 -10.00
N GLY A 94 -18.44 13.34 -10.85
CA GLY A 94 -18.74 14.12 -12.07
C GLY A 94 -17.71 13.96 -13.20
N ARG A 95 -16.60 13.26 -12.96
CA ARG A 95 -15.48 13.08 -13.90
C ARG A 95 -14.81 11.74 -13.72
N TYR A 96 -14.10 11.29 -14.75
CA TYR A 96 -13.18 10.16 -14.64
C TYR A 96 -12.04 10.49 -13.67
N MET A 97 -11.71 9.55 -12.77
CA MET A 97 -10.57 9.64 -11.86
C MET A 97 -9.42 8.81 -12.44
N PRO A 98 -8.42 9.44 -13.10
CA PRO A 98 -7.32 8.70 -13.70
C PRO A 98 -6.43 8.09 -12.61
N HIS A 99 -6.05 6.84 -12.83
CA HIS A 99 -4.92 6.22 -12.16
C HIS A 99 -3.67 6.46 -13.00
N ASN A 100 -2.59 6.90 -12.37
CA ASN A 100 -1.31 7.05 -13.04
C ASN A 100 -0.25 6.26 -12.25
N PRO A 101 0.08 5.02 -12.69
CA PRO A 101 1.12 4.23 -12.05
C PRO A 101 2.44 4.99 -11.97
N SER A 102 3.21 4.74 -10.91
CA SER A 102 4.53 5.36 -10.70
C SER A 102 5.55 5.05 -11.82
N ASN A 103 5.30 4.02 -12.62
CA ASN A 103 6.11 3.60 -13.77
C ASN A 103 5.59 4.12 -15.12
N SER A 104 4.52 4.91 -15.16
CA SER A 104 4.03 5.52 -16.39
C SER A 104 5.05 6.51 -16.95
N PRO A 105 5.25 6.55 -18.28
CA PRO A 105 6.04 7.60 -18.90
C PRO A 105 5.47 8.97 -18.52
N THR A 106 6.27 9.79 -17.83
CA THR A 106 5.93 11.20 -17.67
C THR A 106 6.19 11.89 -19.01
N ASP A 107 5.11 12.20 -19.74
CA ASP A 107 5.18 13.20 -20.81
C ASP A 107 5.64 14.50 -20.13
N GLY A 108 6.89 14.91 -20.38
CA GLY A 108 7.62 15.94 -19.62
C GLY A 108 7.06 17.37 -19.73
N GLN A 109 5.74 17.54 -19.70
CA GLN A 109 5.00 18.77 -19.95
C GLN A 109 4.32 19.35 -18.70
N GLU A 110 4.19 18.61 -17.60
CA GLU A 110 3.64 19.17 -16.36
C GLU A 110 4.64 18.99 -15.22
N LYS A 111 5.03 20.10 -14.56
CA LYS A 111 5.65 20.01 -13.24
C LYS A 111 4.60 19.40 -12.32
N PRO A 112 4.79 18.17 -11.79
CA PRO A 112 3.82 17.65 -10.85
C PRO A 112 3.71 18.64 -9.69
N ALA A 113 2.47 18.98 -9.32
CA ALA A 113 2.23 19.69 -8.06
C ALA A 113 3.01 18.95 -6.97
N ALA A 114 3.63 19.69 -6.05
CA ALA A 114 4.45 19.09 -5.00
C ALA A 114 3.63 18.02 -4.29
N ALA A 115 4.06 16.76 -4.43
CA ALA A 115 3.38 15.62 -3.83
C ALA A 115 3.18 15.88 -2.34
N THR A 116 1.97 15.68 -1.85
CA THR A 116 1.69 15.80 -0.42
C THR A 116 2.55 14.81 0.38
N SER A 117 2.69 15.01 1.69
CA SER A 117 3.35 14.03 2.55
C SER A 117 2.35 13.00 3.09
N PHE A 118 2.84 11.80 3.43
CA PHE A 118 2.01 10.78 4.09
C PHE A 118 1.33 11.30 5.37
N ARG A 119 2.03 12.16 6.13
CA ARG A 119 1.47 12.81 7.31
C ARG A 119 0.26 13.68 6.97
N LEU A 120 0.37 14.52 5.94
CA LEU A 120 -0.74 15.36 5.49
C LEU A 120 -1.91 14.51 4.97
N PHE A 121 -1.62 13.39 4.31
CA PHE A 121 -2.65 12.44 3.87
C PHE A 121 -3.40 11.84 5.06
N ALA A 122 -2.69 11.37 6.09
CA ALA A 122 -3.29 10.82 7.30
C ALA A 122 -4.11 11.87 8.07
N ASP A 123 -3.61 13.11 8.20
CA ASP A 123 -4.34 14.21 8.83
C ASP A 123 -5.64 14.50 8.06
N ARG A 124 -5.56 14.60 6.74
CA ARG A 124 -6.72 14.87 5.88
C ARG A 124 -7.75 13.73 5.89
N TYR A 125 -7.28 12.48 5.87
CA TYR A 125 -8.09 11.29 5.98
C TYR A 125 -8.89 11.31 7.29
N LYS A 126 -8.21 11.60 8.41
CA LYS A 126 -8.82 11.67 9.73
C LYS A 126 -9.89 12.74 9.84
N GLU A 127 -9.64 13.92 9.26
CA GLU A 127 -10.64 14.99 9.21
C GLU A 127 -11.89 14.60 8.41
N LEU A 128 -11.70 13.96 7.25
CA LEU A 128 -12.78 13.66 6.31
C LEU A 128 -13.65 12.48 6.76
N PHE A 129 -13.03 11.42 7.29
CA PHE A 129 -13.71 10.18 7.67
C PHE A 129 -13.91 10.03 9.18
N VAL A 130 -13.44 11.00 9.97
CA VAL A 130 -13.57 11.01 11.45
C VAL A 130 -13.01 9.73 12.09
N THR A 131 -11.98 9.16 11.48
CA THR A 131 -11.32 7.92 11.93
C THR A 131 -9.85 7.96 11.56
N PRO A 132 -8.93 7.44 12.40
CA PRO A 132 -7.53 7.34 12.01
C PRO A 132 -7.36 6.45 10.78
N LEU A 133 -6.26 6.69 10.07
CA LEU A 133 -5.83 5.89 8.95
C LEU A 133 -5.58 4.43 9.40
N PRO A 134 -6.25 3.42 8.82
CA PRO A 134 -6.06 2.03 9.23
C PRO A 134 -4.73 1.46 8.73
N ASN A 135 -4.29 0.37 9.37
CA ASN A 135 -3.02 -0.31 9.08
C ASN A 135 -2.89 -0.81 7.63
N ILE A 136 -3.99 -0.95 6.89
CA ILE A 136 -3.99 -1.24 5.44
C ILE A 136 -3.14 -0.24 4.63
N TRP A 137 -2.99 0.97 5.14
CA TRP A 137 -2.16 2.00 4.52
C TRP A 137 -0.67 1.89 4.83
N LEU A 138 -0.27 0.99 5.71
CA LEU A 138 1.12 0.77 6.13
C LEU A 138 1.64 -0.48 5.42
N ASP A 139 2.43 -0.28 4.36
CA ASP A 139 2.97 -1.38 3.55
C ASP A 139 3.75 -2.41 4.36
N ALA A 140 4.43 -1.97 5.43
CA ALA A 140 5.17 -2.84 6.34
C ALA A 140 4.25 -3.76 7.14
N GLU A 141 2.99 -3.39 7.35
CA GLU A 141 2.00 -4.16 8.12
C GLU A 141 1.10 -5.02 7.24
N THR A 142 1.31 -4.98 5.91
CA THR A 142 0.46 -5.65 4.92
C THR A 142 1.28 -6.45 3.90
N VAL A 143 2.41 -6.99 4.37
CA VAL A 143 3.30 -7.83 3.56
C VAL A 143 2.60 -9.14 3.23
N THR A 144 2.60 -9.51 1.96
CA THR A 144 2.12 -10.82 1.49
C THR A 144 3.28 -11.65 0.98
N ILE A 145 3.09 -12.98 0.87
CA ILE A 145 4.10 -13.86 0.30
C ILE A 145 4.44 -13.51 -1.17
N ARG A 146 3.52 -12.80 -1.85
CA ARG A 146 3.68 -12.35 -3.24
C ARG A 146 4.30 -10.95 -3.35
N ARG A 147 4.51 -10.24 -2.24
CA ARG A 147 5.14 -8.92 -2.25
C ARG A 147 6.57 -9.03 -2.76
N ARG A 148 6.94 -8.14 -3.68
CA ARG A 148 8.34 -7.91 -4.05
C ARG A 148 8.91 -6.81 -3.16
N VAL A 149 10.10 -7.05 -2.63
CA VAL A 149 10.83 -6.10 -1.78
C VAL A 149 12.20 -5.79 -2.37
N ILE A 150 12.73 -4.63 -2.01
CA ILE A 150 14.05 -4.14 -2.36
C ILE A 150 14.87 -4.00 -1.07
N ASN A 151 16.11 -4.48 -1.11
CA ASN A 151 17.10 -4.34 -0.05
C ASN A 151 18.26 -3.47 -0.56
N ASP A 152 18.21 -2.17 -0.26
CA ASP A 152 19.29 -1.25 -0.63
C ASP A 152 20.56 -1.49 0.22
N SER A 153 20.46 -2.28 1.29
CA SER A 153 21.57 -2.65 2.19
C SER A 153 22.26 -3.97 1.80
N ALA A 154 21.80 -4.63 0.73
CA ALA A 154 22.37 -5.91 0.30
C ALA A 154 23.87 -5.80 0.02
N GLY A 155 24.64 -6.76 0.55
CA GLY A 155 26.10 -6.80 0.51
C GLY A 155 26.80 -5.88 1.50
N SER A 156 26.08 -5.02 2.21
CA SER A 156 26.64 -4.12 3.25
C SER A 156 26.39 -4.63 4.67
N VAL A 157 25.26 -5.29 4.90
CA VAL A 157 24.92 -5.90 6.19
C VAL A 157 25.55 -7.28 6.33
N GLN A 158 25.85 -7.68 7.56
CA GLN A 158 26.43 -8.99 7.89
C GLN A 158 25.45 -9.81 8.72
N VAL A 159 25.61 -11.13 8.68
CA VAL A 159 24.82 -12.06 9.51
C VAL A 159 25.75 -12.76 10.49
N ARG A 160 25.36 -12.81 11.76
CA ARG A 160 26.05 -13.58 12.80
C ARG A 160 25.04 -14.45 13.52
N ALA A 161 25.25 -15.76 13.51
CA ALA A 161 24.44 -16.70 14.27
C ALA A 161 25.18 -17.17 15.52
N ASP A 162 24.46 -17.31 16.63
CA ASP A 162 24.88 -18.05 17.82
C ASP A 162 23.93 -19.22 18.08
N LEU A 163 23.96 -19.81 19.28
CA LEU A 163 23.16 -21.00 19.59
C LEU A 163 21.65 -20.72 19.61
N ASP A 164 21.23 -19.50 19.95
CA ASP A 164 19.83 -19.17 20.21
C ASP A 164 19.24 -18.22 19.15
N ALA A 165 20.08 -17.37 18.55
CA ALA A 165 19.64 -16.29 17.68
C ALA A 165 20.52 -16.14 16.44
N VAL A 166 19.96 -15.44 15.46
CA VAL A 166 20.67 -14.90 14.31
C VAL A 166 20.48 -13.39 14.25
N ASP A 167 21.61 -12.68 14.22
CA ASP A 167 21.69 -11.22 14.18
C ASP A 167 22.00 -10.73 12.77
N LEU A 168 21.32 -9.65 12.36
CA LEU A 168 21.73 -8.81 11.24
C LEU A 168 22.52 -7.62 11.78
N LEU A 169 23.70 -7.37 11.24
CA LEU A 169 24.61 -6.33 11.71
C LEU A 169 24.89 -5.29 10.63
N ALA A 170 25.05 -4.04 11.06
CA ALA A 170 25.60 -2.98 10.25
C ALA A 170 27.09 -3.22 9.94
N PRO A 171 27.67 -2.55 8.93
CA PRO A 171 29.12 -2.55 8.71
C PRO A 171 29.94 -2.14 9.95
N SER A 172 29.35 -1.34 10.84
CA SER A 172 29.97 -0.90 12.10
C SER A 172 30.04 -2.01 13.17
N GLY A 173 29.35 -3.14 12.97
CA GLY A 173 29.18 -4.20 13.97
C GLY A 173 28.02 -3.98 14.93
N GLU A 174 27.24 -2.91 14.77
CA GLU A 174 25.99 -2.70 15.50
C GLU A 174 24.92 -3.73 15.10
N ILE A 175 24.19 -4.29 16.06
CA ILE A 175 23.07 -5.20 15.80
C ILE A 175 21.86 -4.38 15.36
N LEU A 176 21.41 -4.59 14.13
CA LEU A 176 20.24 -3.93 13.54
C LEU A 176 18.95 -4.71 13.80
N PHE A 177 19.06 -6.04 13.82
CA PHE A 177 17.93 -6.95 13.98
C PHE A 177 18.40 -8.28 14.58
N SER A 178 17.57 -8.91 15.40
CA SER A 178 17.85 -10.23 15.97
C SER A 178 16.57 -11.06 15.95
N VAL A 179 16.69 -12.32 15.56
CA VAL A 179 15.55 -13.25 15.42
C VAL A 179 16.00 -14.67 15.76
N ASN A 180 15.03 -15.56 15.99
CA ASN A 180 15.30 -16.97 16.24
C ASN A 180 16.14 -17.58 15.10
N ARG A 181 17.06 -18.48 15.46
CA ARG A 181 17.96 -19.17 14.53
C ARG A 181 17.26 -19.87 13.35
N LEU A 182 15.97 -20.24 13.47
CA LEU A 182 15.20 -20.80 12.36
C LEU A 182 15.22 -19.91 11.10
N ALA A 183 15.38 -18.59 11.26
CA ALA A 183 15.46 -17.63 10.16
C ALA A 183 16.87 -17.44 9.58
N GLU A 184 17.89 -18.24 9.98
CA GLU A 184 19.28 -18.08 9.57
C GLU A 184 19.46 -18.08 8.04
N ASP A 185 18.87 -19.06 7.35
CA ASP A 185 18.92 -19.16 5.90
C ASP A 185 18.27 -17.95 5.23
N ALA A 186 17.10 -17.54 5.72
CA ALA A 186 16.37 -16.39 5.21
C ALA A 186 17.15 -15.09 5.41
N LEU A 187 17.71 -14.85 6.60
CA LEU A 187 18.45 -13.63 6.91
C LEU A 187 19.77 -13.57 6.15
N THR A 188 20.45 -14.72 5.98
CA THR A 188 21.64 -14.84 5.13
C THR A 188 21.33 -14.55 3.67
N PHE A 189 20.22 -15.06 3.16
CA PHE A 189 19.76 -14.74 1.80
C PHE A 189 19.47 -13.24 1.64
N ILE A 190 18.74 -12.64 2.60
CA ILE A 190 18.39 -11.21 2.59
C ILE A 190 19.65 -10.36 2.57
N ALA A 191 20.66 -10.69 3.39
CA ALA A 191 21.90 -9.92 3.48
C ALA A 191 22.65 -9.79 2.14
N HIS A 192 22.42 -10.70 1.19
CA HIS A 192 23.12 -10.73 -0.10
C HIS A 192 22.21 -10.45 -1.31
N THR A 193 20.90 -10.31 -1.11
CA THR A 193 19.94 -10.21 -2.22
C THR A 193 19.30 -8.83 -2.29
N GLY A 194 19.58 -8.10 -3.38
CA GLY A 194 19.10 -6.72 -3.56
C GLY A 194 17.61 -6.57 -3.85
N ALA A 195 16.96 -7.60 -4.40
CA ALA A 195 15.50 -7.64 -4.56
C ALA A 195 15.00 -9.07 -4.70
N PHE A 196 13.85 -9.37 -4.11
CA PHE A 196 13.25 -10.70 -4.10
C PHE A 196 11.75 -10.64 -3.79
N TYR A 197 11.04 -11.72 -4.09
CA TYR A 197 9.68 -11.96 -3.60
C TYR A 197 9.73 -12.64 -2.23
N VAL A 198 8.81 -12.31 -1.31
CA VAL A 198 8.80 -12.90 0.04
C VAL A 198 8.72 -14.44 0.00
N ARG A 199 7.99 -15.03 -0.96
CA ARG A 199 7.93 -16.49 -1.18
C ARG A 199 9.28 -17.14 -1.48
N GLU A 200 10.25 -16.38 -1.97
CA GLU A 200 11.58 -16.87 -2.35
C GLU A 200 12.52 -17.00 -1.15
N LEU A 201 12.12 -16.53 0.05
CA LEU A 201 12.92 -16.72 1.25
C LEU A 201 13.17 -18.22 1.49
N PRO A 202 14.45 -18.64 1.60
CA PRO A 202 14.81 -20.04 1.83
C PRO A 202 14.64 -20.44 3.30
N GLY A 203 14.89 -21.71 3.58
CA GLY A 203 14.78 -22.32 4.91
C GLY A 203 13.37 -22.82 5.21
N ASP A 204 13.16 -23.18 6.47
CA ASP A 204 11.96 -23.88 6.95
C ASP A 204 10.88 -22.95 7.53
N LEU A 205 10.99 -21.64 7.27
CA LEU A 205 9.97 -20.67 7.68
C LEU A 205 8.65 -20.92 6.94
N SER A 206 7.55 -20.93 7.69
CA SER A 206 6.19 -20.85 7.15
C SER A 206 5.95 -19.52 6.43
N ASP A 207 4.87 -19.44 5.64
CA ASP A 207 4.51 -18.20 4.94
C ASP A 207 4.23 -17.04 5.91
N ASP A 208 3.64 -17.33 7.07
CA ASP A 208 3.40 -16.35 8.13
C ASP A 208 4.72 -15.86 8.76
N GLU A 209 5.68 -16.75 8.99
CA GLU A 209 6.99 -16.37 9.51
C GLU A 209 7.80 -15.56 8.49
N LYS A 210 7.71 -15.90 7.20
CA LYS A 210 8.36 -15.13 6.11
C LYS A 210 7.79 -13.73 6.01
N THR A 211 6.47 -13.58 6.04
CA THR A 211 5.80 -12.27 6.00
C THR A 211 6.11 -11.45 7.25
N ALA A 212 6.09 -12.07 8.44
CA ALA A 212 6.46 -11.41 9.70
C ALA A 212 7.92 -10.93 9.71
N LEU A 213 8.87 -11.76 9.24
CA LEU A 213 10.28 -11.39 9.13
C LEU A 213 10.46 -10.18 8.20
N VAL A 214 9.85 -10.19 7.02
CA VAL A 214 9.93 -9.07 6.07
C VAL A 214 9.26 -7.82 6.62
N SER A 215 8.09 -7.96 7.26
CA SER A 215 7.40 -6.86 7.95
C SER A 215 8.30 -6.17 8.97
N ALA A 216 8.95 -6.94 9.83
CA ALA A 216 9.86 -6.41 10.84
C ALA A 216 11.05 -5.67 10.22
N LEU A 217 11.67 -6.24 9.19
CA LEU A 217 12.79 -5.62 8.47
C LEU A 217 12.39 -4.37 7.69
N MET A 218 11.14 -4.27 7.22
CA MET A 218 10.59 -3.04 6.66
C MET A 218 10.38 -1.97 7.74
N GLY A 219 9.92 -2.37 8.94
CA GLY A 219 9.75 -1.48 10.08
C GLY A 219 11.05 -0.76 10.49
N ILE A 220 12.19 -1.46 10.40
CA ILE A 220 13.53 -0.89 10.64
C ILE A 220 14.24 -0.38 9.37
N ARG A 221 13.53 -0.33 8.24
CA ARG A 221 14.00 0.21 6.94
C ARG A 221 15.21 -0.50 6.32
N ILE A 222 15.39 -1.78 6.63
CA ILE A 222 16.33 -2.64 5.88
C ILE A 222 15.72 -3.01 4.53
N LEU A 223 14.42 -3.29 4.53
CA LEU A 223 13.65 -3.59 3.33
C LEU A 223 12.65 -2.46 3.04
N ARG A 224 12.28 -2.33 1.78
CA ARG A 224 11.12 -1.53 1.35
C ARG A 224 10.36 -2.26 0.25
N SER A 225 9.08 -1.96 0.09
CA SER A 225 8.32 -2.49 -1.04
C SER A 225 8.92 -2.04 -2.37
N ALA A 226 8.91 -2.93 -3.36
CA ALA A 226 9.12 -2.51 -4.74
C ALA A 226 7.86 -1.76 -5.24
N PRO A 227 8.04 -0.67 -6.03
CA PRO A 227 6.92 -0.01 -6.69
C PRO A 227 6.33 -0.87 -7.81
#